data_AF-A0A937G0R6-F1
#
_entry.id   AF-A0A937G0R6-F1
#
_cell.length_a   1.000
_cell.length_b   1.000
_cell.length_c   1.000
_cell.angle_alpha   90.00
_cell.angle_beta   90.00
_cell.angle_gamma   90.00
#
_symmetry.space_group_name_H-M   'P 1'
#
loop_
_entity.id
_entity.type
_entity.pdbx_description
1 polymer ?
#
loop_
_entity_poly.entity_id
_entity_poly.type
_entity_poly.pdbx_seq_one_letter_code
_entity_poly.pdbx_strand_id
1 'polypeptide(L)'
;MKTKLTKYFTLIALVLIILVGIFLFTQPSLEEIKNQIAENNSYFVETPLKMEYDSLCKVEDEKNIYFPGKDVKYAKLTKNDFWKKSEIIKGKGLAKLLKFLNDSTSYRWGELGTPEIHYYLTYFDQEDNCIGLTTIDLEGMAYSYPMIARMKWGMLKDMDLIDKLITE
;
A
#
# COMPACT_ATOMS: atom_id res chain seq x y z
N MET A 1 38.90 16.57 34.03
CA MET A 1 38.38 15.29 33.51
C MET A 1 36.90 15.35 33.09
N LYS A 2 36.01 15.96 33.90
CA LYS A 2 34.55 16.07 33.59
C LYS A 2 34.21 16.73 32.24
N THR A 3 34.98 17.72 31.80
CA THR A 3 34.73 18.46 30.54
C THR A 3 35.04 17.67 29.27
N LYS A 4 35.91 16.66 29.32
CA LYS A 4 36.13 15.76 28.17
C LYS A 4 34.95 14.80 28.04
N LEU A 5 34.48 14.25 29.16
CA LEU A 5 33.37 13.30 29.20
C LEU A 5 32.05 13.92 28.69
N THR A 6 31.73 15.16 29.09
CA THR A 6 30.53 15.86 28.59
C THR A 6 30.56 16.13 27.09
N LYS A 7 31.74 16.46 26.52
CA LYS A 7 31.92 16.64 25.06
C LYS A 7 31.68 15.35 24.28
N TYR A 8 32.13 14.20 24.80
CA TYR A 8 31.84 12.90 24.18
C TYR A 8 30.34 12.60 24.16
N PHE A 9 29.62 12.82 25.26
CA PHE A 9 28.17 12.62 25.30
C PHE A 9 27.41 13.55 24.35
N THR A 10 27.83 14.82 24.23
CA THR A 10 27.19 15.75 23.28
C THR A 10 27.41 15.30 21.84
N LEU A 11 28.62 14.84 21.51
CA LEU A 11 28.93 14.33 20.18
C LEU A 11 28.10 13.08 19.85
N ILE A 12 27.98 12.13 20.78
CA ILE A 12 27.17 10.91 20.60
C ILE A 12 25.69 11.27 20.40
N ALA A 13 25.15 12.19 21.21
CA ALA A 13 23.77 12.64 21.06
C ALA A 13 23.54 13.32 19.70
N LEU A 14 24.49 14.14 19.24
CA LEU A 14 24.42 14.79 17.93
C LEU A 14 24.43 13.75 16.79
N VAL A 15 25.31 12.75 16.86
CA VAL A 15 25.38 11.67 15.86
C VAL A 15 24.07 10.86 15.86
N LEU A 16 23.49 10.55 17.01
CA LEU A 16 22.20 9.86 17.10
C LEU A 16 21.07 10.69 16.49
N ILE A 17 21.01 12.00 16.73
CA ILE A 17 20.02 12.89 16.13
C ILE A 17 20.17 12.92 14.60
N ILE A 18 21.39 12.98 14.09
CA ILE A 18 21.66 12.95 12.64
C ILE A 18 21.22 11.60 12.04
N LEU A 19 21.56 10.48 12.67
CA LEU A 19 21.16 9.15 12.20
C LEU A 19 19.63 8.97 12.18
N VAL A 20 18.94 9.43 13.23
CA VAL A 20 17.47 9.43 13.29
C VAL A 20 16.90 10.34 12.19
N GLY A 21 17.48 11.52 11.99
CA GLY A 21 17.08 12.43 10.91
C GLY A 21 17.20 11.78 9.53
N ILE A 22 18.35 11.21 9.21
CA ILE A 22 18.57 10.50 7.93
C ILE A 22 17.54 9.37 7.75
N PHE A 23 17.33 8.56 8.78
CA PHE A 23 16.37 7.46 8.74
C PHE A 23 14.94 7.95 8.42
N LEU A 24 14.51 9.05 9.05
CA LEU A 24 13.19 9.65 8.79
C LEU A 24 13.05 10.21 7.37
N PHE A 25 14.11 10.80 6.80
CA PHE A 25 14.08 11.40 5.45
C PHE A 25 14.30 10.42 4.30
N THR A 26 14.81 9.21 4.54
CA THR A 26 15.02 8.19 3.49
C THR A 26 13.77 7.44 3.05
N GLN A 27 12.62 7.66 3.71
CA GLN A 27 11.37 6.99 3.36
C GLN A 27 10.71 7.71 2.19
N PRO A 28 10.37 7.00 1.08
CA PRO A 28 9.75 7.64 -0.06
C PRO A 28 8.40 8.24 0.33
N SER A 29 8.10 9.43 -0.18
CA SER A 29 6.80 10.05 0.02
C SER A 29 5.70 9.29 -0.74
N LEU A 30 4.44 9.43 -0.30
CA LEU A 30 3.31 8.82 -1.00
C LEU A 30 3.24 9.26 -2.47
N GLU A 31 3.62 10.52 -2.73
CA GLU A 31 3.66 11.09 -4.07
C GLU A 31 4.75 10.44 -4.92
N GLU A 32 5.95 10.23 -4.37
CA GLU A 32 7.03 9.50 -5.04
C GLU A 32 6.61 8.07 -5.40
N ILE A 33 5.93 7.37 -4.49
CA ILE A 33 5.42 6.01 -4.75
C ILE A 33 4.40 6.03 -5.90
N LYS A 34 3.46 6.99 -5.91
CA LYS A 34 2.49 7.12 -6.99
C LYS A 34 3.17 7.43 -8.32
N ASN A 35 4.16 8.32 -8.34
CA ASN A 35 4.91 8.64 -9.55
C ASN A 35 5.65 7.41 -10.10
N GLN A 36 6.31 6.62 -9.24
CA GLN A 36 6.94 5.36 -9.66
C GLN A 36 5.92 4.38 -10.24
N ILE A 37 4.75 4.22 -9.61
CA ILE A 37 3.70 3.33 -10.12
C ILE A 37 3.19 3.82 -11.48
N ALA A 38 3.09 5.13 -11.69
CA ALA A 38 2.64 5.72 -12.95
C ALA A 38 3.64 5.58 -14.08
N GLU A 39 4.94 5.64 -13.78
CA GLU A 39 5.99 5.33 -14.76
C GLU A 39 6.00 3.85 -15.15
N ASN A 40 5.64 2.96 -14.21
CA ASN A 40 5.68 1.51 -14.40
C ASN A 40 4.36 0.89 -14.86
N ASN A 41 3.25 1.65 -14.87
CA ASN A 41 1.93 1.15 -15.30
C ASN A 41 1.31 2.01 -16.39
N SER A 42 0.78 1.34 -17.42
CA SER A 42 0.13 1.98 -18.55
C SER A 42 -1.39 2.10 -18.42
N TYR A 43 -1.98 1.63 -17.32
CA TYR A 43 -3.44 1.53 -17.17
C TYR A 43 -3.96 2.33 -15.98
N PHE A 44 -4.79 3.31 -16.30
CA PHE A 44 -5.54 4.12 -15.35
C PHE A 44 -7.01 4.07 -15.76
N VAL A 45 -7.88 3.58 -14.88
CA VAL A 45 -9.33 3.75 -15.06
C VAL A 45 -9.78 4.93 -14.23
N GLU A 46 -10.71 5.68 -14.79
CA GLU A 46 -11.51 6.63 -14.03
C GLU A 46 -12.33 5.89 -12.97
N THR A 47 -12.53 6.50 -11.81
CA THR A 47 -13.34 5.93 -10.73
C THR A 47 -14.72 5.52 -11.26
N PRO A 48 -15.11 4.23 -11.16
CA PRO A 48 -16.35 3.77 -11.77
C PRO A 48 -17.56 4.42 -11.10
N LEU A 49 -18.40 5.11 -11.88
CA LEU A 49 -19.73 5.48 -11.43
C LEU A 49 -20.59 4.22 -11.29
N LYS A 50 -21.47 4.19 -10.28
CA LYS A 50 -22.31 3.03 -9.99
C LYS A 50 -23.14 2.54 -11.20
N MET A 51 -23.55 3.45 -12.08
CA MET A 51 -24.34 3.11 -13.29
C MET A 51 -23.52 2.39 -14.36
N GLU A 52 -22.21 2.62 -14.40
CA GLU A 52 -21.30 2.11 -15.44
C GLU A 52 -20.45 0.93 -14.95
N TYR A 53 -20.50 0.65 -13.65
CA TYR A 53 -19.69 -0.35 -12.98
C TYR A 53 -19.69 -1.72 -13.67
N ASP A 54 -20.86 -2.29 -13.98
CA ASP A 54 -20.94 -3.62 -14.59
C ASP A 54 -20.29 -3.65 -15.99
N SER A 55 -20.43 -2.55 -16.74
CA SER A 55 -19.79 -2.38 -18.05
C SER A 55 -18.27 -2.30 -17.91
N LEU A 56 -17.78 -1.53 -16.94
CA LEU A 56 -16.35 -1.36 -16.69
C LEU A 56 -15.69 -2.66 -16.22
N CYS A 57 -16.31 -3.39 -15.28
CA CYS A 57 -15.81 -4.70 -14.87
C CYS A 57 -15.75 -5.69 -16.03
N LYS A 58 -16.76 -5.68 -16.92
CA LYS A 58 -16.75 -6.54 -18.11
C LYS A 58 -15.60 -6.19 -19.07
N VAL A 59 -15.34 -4.90 -19.30
CA VAL A 59 -14.21 -4.44 -20.12
C VAL A 59 -12.87 -4.88 -19.51
N GLU A 60 -12.73 -4.80 -18.17
CA GLU A 60 -11.54 -5.28 -17.47
C GLU A 60 -11.36 -6.79 -17.59
N ASP A 61 -12.44 -7.57 -17.47
CA ASP A 61 -12.42 -9.02 -17.68
C ASP A 61 -11.98 -9.37 -19.12
N GLU A 62 -12.59 -8.75 -20.14
CA GLU A 62 -12.27 -8.99 -21.55
C GLU A 62 -10.81 -8.63 -21.88
N LYS A 63 -10.30 -7.54 -21.30
CA LYS A 63 -8.91 -7.10 -21.49
C LYS A 63 -7.92 -7.78 -20.53
N ASN A 64 -8.39 -8.69 -19.67
CA ASN A 64 -7.60 -9.36 -18.65
C ASN A 64 -6.81 -8.39 -17.75
N ILE A 65 -7.47 -7.33 -17.32
CA ILE A 65 -6.87 -6.31 -16.47
C ILE A 65 -7.08 -6.71 -15.00
N TYR A 66 -6.00 -6.66 -14.24
CA TYR A 66 -5.96 -7.02 -12.82
C TYR A 66 -5.03 -6.07 -12.09
N PHE A 67 -5.35 -5.83 -10.82
CA PHE A 67 -4.50 -5.07 -9.93
C PHE A 67 -3.49 -5.97 -9.21
N PRO A 68 -2.27 -5.47 -8.93
CA PRO A 68 -1.63 -4.26 -9.49
C PRO A 68 -1.08 -4.50 -10.90
N GLY A 69 -1.27 -5.71 -11.42
CA GLY A 69 -0.74 -6.24 -12.67
C GLY A 69 -0.73 -7.77 -12.58
N LYS A 70 -0.19 -8.47 -13.59
CA LYS A 70 -0.18 -9.94 -13.60
C LYS A 70 1.05 -10.57 -12.91
N ASP A 71 2.16 -9.85 -12.76
CA ASP A 71 3.46 -10.44 -12.37
C ASP A 71 4.03 -9.91 -11.05
N VAL A 72 3.22 -9.97 -9.98
CA VAL A 72 3.66 -9.56 -8.63
C VAL A 72 4.56 -10.63 -7.99
N LYS A 73 5.78 -10.24 -7.61
CA LYS A 73 6.72 -11.10 -6.86
C LYS A 73 6.42 -11.10 -5.38
N TYR A 74 6.16 -9.93 -4.81
CA TYR A 74 5.83 -9.77 -3.40
C TYR A 74 5.05 -8.48 -3.13
N ALA A 75 4.40 -8.45 -1.97
CA ALA A 75 3.88 -7.23 -1.39
C ALA A 75 4.66 -6.90 -0.10
N LYS A 76 4.79 -5.62 0.21
CA LYS A 76 5.32 -5.12 1.48
C LYS A 76 4.17 -4.44 2.21
N LEU A 77 3.74 -5.04 3.31
CA LEU A 77 2.78 -4.46 4.23
C LEU A 77 3.55 -3.56 5.19
N THR A 78 3.22 -2.27 5.24
CA THR A 78 3.85 -1.29 6.12
C THR A 78 2.77 -0.65 6.97
N LYS A 79 2.92 -0.74 8.29
CA LYS A 79 2.03 -0.06 9.23
C LYS A 79 2.38 1.43 9.27
N ASN A 80 1.37 2.29 9.20
CA ASN A 80 1.53 3.73 9.35
C ASN A 80 1.63 4.13 10.83
N ASP A 81 2.62 3.58 11.53
CA ASP A 81 2.95 3.99 12.89
C ASP A 81 4.34 4.64 12.94
N PHE A 82 4.72 5.14 14.11
CA PHE A 82 6.01 5.80 14.31
C PHE A 82 7.21 4.95 13.88
N TRP A 83 7.09 3.62 14.01
CA TRP A 83 8.17 2.68 13.70
C TRP A 83 8.14 2.18 12.26
N LYS A 84 7.07 2.47 11.52
CA LYS A 84 6.82 2.03 10.14
C LYS A 84 7.20 0.57 9.92
N LYS A 85 6.79 -0.31 10.85
CA LYS A 85 7.09 -1.74 10.77
C LYS A 85 6.56 -2.28 9.45
N SER A 86 7.38 -3.11 8.79
CA SER A 86 7.01 -3.67 7.50
C SER A 86 7.32 -5.14 7.39
N GLU A 87 6.41 -5.87 6.76
CA GLU A 87 6.48 -7.31 6.54
C GLU A 87 6.33 -7.64 5.05
N ILE A 88 7.02 -8.68 4.61
CA ILE A 88 7.03 -9.11 3.23
C ILE A 88 6.05 -10.28 3.06
N ILE A 89 5.06 -10.09 2.20
CA ILE A 89 4.04 -11.08 1.86
C ILE A 89 4.39 -11.72 0.51
N LYS A 90 4.55 -13.04 0.49
CA LYS A 90 4.93 -13.84 -0.69
C LYS A 90 4.10 -15.13 -0.81
N GLY A 91 4.19 -15.79 -1.96
CA GLY A 91 3.63 -17.13 -2.17
C GLY A 91 2.12 -17.20 -1.95
N LYS A 92 1.65 -18.15 -1.11
CA LYS A 92 0.21 -18.38 -0.89
C LYS A 92 -0.49 -17.20 -0.23
N GLY A 93 0.17 -16.48 0.68
CA GLY A 93 -0.40 -15.29 1.33
C GLY A 93 -0.66 -14.18 0.30
N LEU A 94 0.33 -13.92 -0.56
CA LEU A 94 0.22 -12.96 -1.66
C LEU A 94 -0.91 -13.34 -2.63
N ALA A 95 -0.99 -14.60 -3.03
CA ALA A 95 -2.04 -15.07 -3.94
C ALA A 95 -3.45 -14.89 -3.36
N LYS A 96 -3.62 -15.14 -2.05
CA LYS A 96 -4.89 -14.91 -1.35
C LYS A 96 -5.24 -13.42 -1.29
N LEU A 97 -4.27 -12.57 -0.93
CA LEU A 97 -4.44 -11.12 -0.87
C LEU A 97 -4.86 -10.56 -2.23
N LEU A 98 -4.12 -10.88 -3.29
CA LEU A 98 -4.42 -10.40 -4.64
C LEU A 98 -5.79 -10.89 -5.13
N LYS A 99 -6.14 -12.15 -4.84
CA LYS A 99 -7.47 -12.67 -5.16
C LYS A 99 -8.57 -11.88 -4.44
N PHE A 100 -8.37 -11.61 -3.15
CA PHE A 100 -9.33 -10.85 -2.35
C PHE A 100 -9.53 -9.43 -2.86
N LEU A 101 -8.44 -8.72 -3.19
CA LEU A 101 -8.48 -7.34 -3.69
C LEU A 101 -8.99 -7.22 -5.13
N ASN A 102 -8.87 -8.27 -5.94
CA ASN A 102 -9.45 -8.30 -7.29
C ASN A 102 -10.88 -8.89 -7.31
N ASP A 103 -11.39 -9.38 -6.19
CA ASP A 103 -12.76 -9.87 -6.07
C ASP A 103 -13.68 -8.72 -5.67
N SER A 104 -14.51 -8.28 -6.61
CA SER A 104 -15.41 -7.16 -6.35
C SER A 104 -16.45 -7.45 -5.29
N THR A 105 -16.75 -8.72 -5.01
CA THR A 105 -17.66 -9.10 -3.93
C THR A 105 -17.08 -8.82 -2.56
N SER A 106 -15.76 -8.64 -2.44
CA SER A 106 -15.05 -8.23 -1.21
C SER A 106 -15.32 -6.79 -0.79
N TYR A 107 -15.91 -5.97 -1.67
CA TYR A 107 -16.09 -4.52 -1.47
C TYR A 107 -17.55 -4.10 -1.32
N ARG A 108 -17.79 -3.02 -0.58
CA ARG A 108 -19.08 -2.31 -0.44
C ARG A 108 -18.98 -0.94 -1.10
N TRP A 109 -20.09 -0.47 -1.67
CA TRP A 109 -20.15 0.89 -2.19
C TRP A 109 -20.22 1.92 -1.06
N GLY A 110 -19.44 2.98 -1.15
CA GLY A 110 -19.53 4.17 -0.32
C GLY A 110 -18.20 4.60 0.27
N GLU A 111 -18.07 5.90 0.56
CA GLU A 111 -16.95 6.45 1.32
C GLU A 111 -17.38 6.82 2.74
N LEU A 112 -16.54 6.51 3.72
CA LEU A 112 -16.66 6.99 5.09
C LEU A 112 -15.71 8.17 5.28
N GLY A 113 -16.08 9.34 4.71
CA GLY A 113 -15.32 10.58 4.87
C GLY A 113 -13.87 10.49 4.37
N THR A 114 -12.97 11.26 5.01
CA THR A 114 -11.53 11.24 4.69
C THR A 114 -10.86 10.11 5.47
N PRO A 115 -10.32 9.07 4.80
CA PRO A 115 -9.70 7.94 5.48
C PRO A 115 -8.41 8.36 6.20
N GLU A 116 -8.22 7.87 7.42
CA GLU A 116 -6.93 7.92 8.10
C GLU A 116 -6.14 6.66 7.73
N ILE A 117 -5.07 6.80 6.93
CA ILE A 117 -4.34 5.62 6.43
C ILE A 117 -3.60 4.95 7.57
N HIS A 118 -3.86 3.66 7.80
CA HIS A 118 -3.21 2.85 8.83
C HIS A 118 -2.24 1.82 8.25
N TYR A 119 -2.47 1.38 7.02
CA TYR A 119 -1.67 0.36 6.37
C TYR A 119 -1.37 0.75 4.92
N TYR A 120 -0.15 0.46 4.49
CA TYR A 120 0.29 0.54 3.10
C TYR A 120 0.67 -0.85 2.63
N LEU A 121 0.06 -1.33 1.55
CA LEU A 121 0.48 -2.52 0.82
C LEU A 121 1.14 -2.07 -0.48
N THR A 122 2.45 -2.09 -0.56
CA THR A 122 3.19 -1.79 -1.81
C THR A 122 3.54 -3.08 -2.52
N TYR A 123 3.32 -3.14 -3.84
CA TYR A 123 3.49 -4.36 -4.63
C TYR A 123 4.67 -4.21 -5.58
N PHE A 124 5.47 -5.27 -5.68
CA PHE A 124 6.71 -5.26 -6.44
C PHE A 124 6.74 -6.40 -7.45
N ASP A 125 7.29 -6.10 -8.62
CA ASP A 125 7.48 -7.05 -9.71
C ASP A 125 8.77 -7.89 -9.53
N GLN A 126 9.18 -8.60 -10.59
CA GLN A 126 10.38 -9.44 -10.55
C GLN A 126 11.69 -8.66 -10.44
N GLU A 127 11.70 -7.43 -10.95
CA GLU A 127 12.83 -6.50 -11.01
C GLU A 127 12.87 -5.58 -9.77
N ASP A 128 11.99 -5.81 -8.79
CA ASP A 128 11.81 -5.03 -7.58
C ASP A 128 11.32 -3.59 -7.85
N ASN A 129 10.64 -3.35 -8.98
CA ASN A 129 9.95 -2.09 -9.27
C ASN A 129 8.61 -2.03 -8.52
N CYS A 130 8.27 -0.85 -8.00
CA CYS A 130 6.95 -0.62 -7.40
C CYS A 130 5.88 -0.50 -8.50
N ILE A 131 4.97 -1.46 -8.54
CA ILE A 131 3.91 -1.57 -9.57
C ILE A 131 2.51 -1.36 -9.00
N GLY A 132 2.37 -1.20 -7.69
CA GLY A 132 1.10 -0.80 -7.12
C GLY A 132 1.16 -0.47 -5.65
N LEU A 133 0.09 0.14 -5.17
CA LEU A 133 -0.12 0.50 -3.78
C LEU A 133 -1.57 0.28 -3.41
N THR A 134 -1.85 -0.27 -2.24
CA THR A 134 -3.17 -0.20 -1.59
C THR A 134 -3.00 0.44 -0.22
N THR A 135 -3.69 1.53 0.05
CA THR A 135 -3.79 2.13 1.38
C THR A 135 -5.07 1.67 2.05
N ILE A 136 -5.00 1.29 3.33
CA ILE A 136 -6.15 0.79 4.09
C ILE A 136 -6.22 1.51 5.44
N ASP A 137 -7.42 1.92 5.87
CA ASP A 137 -7.68 2.41 7.23
C ASP A 137 -8.19 1.32 8.18
N LEU A 138 -8.48 1.64 9.44
CA LEU A 138 -8.99 0.67 10.41
C LEU A 138 -10.44 0.22 10.14
N GLU A 139 -11.21 1.01 9.41
CA GLU A 139 -12.59 0.68 9.05
C GLU A 139 -12.65 -0.15 7.76
N GLY A 140 -11.51 -0.31 7.08
CA GLY A 140 -11.37 -1.08 5.85
C GLY A 140 -11.57 -0.28 4.58
N MET A 141 -11.59 1.05 4.65
CA MET A 141 -11.51 1.90 3.46
C MET A 141 -10.20 1.63 2.75
N ALA A 142 -10.29 1.06 1.54
CA ALA A 142 -9.15 0.65 0.75
C ALA A 142 -9.09 1.46 -0.54
N TYR A 143 -7.94 2.07 -0.80
CA TYR A 143 -7.68 2.82 -2.03
C TYR A 143 -6.45 2.24 -2.70
N SER A 144 -6.60 1.80 -3.93
CA SER A 144 -5.52 1.20 -4.70
C SER A 144 -5.08 2.12 -5.83
N TYR A 145 -3.79 2.05 -6.15
CA TYR A 145 -3.16 2.75 -7.26
C TYR A 145 -2.24 1.76 -7.99
N PRO A 146 -2.49 1.44 -9.28
CA PRO A 146 -3.61 1.91 -10.08
C PRO A 146 -4.97 1.40 -9.55
N MET A 147 -6.04 2.15 -9.78
CA MET A 147 -7.40 1.74 -9.42
C MET A 147 -8.02 0.96 -10.58
N ILE A 148 -8.75 -0.12 -10.25
CA ILE A 148 -9.59 -0.87 -11.20
C ILE A 148 -11.05 -0.85 -10.74
N ALA A 149 -11.97 -1.02 -11.67
CA ALA A 149 -13.40 -0.99 -11.39
C ALA A 149 -13.83 -2.04 -10.37
N ARG A 150 -13.23 -3.24 -10.40
CA ARG A 150 -13.55 -4.34 -9.45
C ARG A 150 -13.38 -3.95 -7.98
N MET A 151 -12.51 -3.00 -7.66
CA MET A 151 -12.28 -2.59 -6.27
C MET A 151 -13.45 -1.77 -5.70
N LYS A 152 -14.42 -1.40 -6.55
CA LYS A 152 -15.50 -0.48 -6.24
C LYS A 152 -14.99 0.83 -5.66
N TRP A 153 -15.89 1.78 -5.52
CA TRP A 153 -15.61 2.91 -4.67
C TRP A 153 -15.97 2.51 -3.24
N GLY A 154 -14.98 2.01 -2.50
CA GLY A 154 -15.11 1.91 -1.04
C GLY A 154 -14.89 0.56 -0.39
N MET A 155 -14.54 0.70 0.89
CA MET A 155 -14.64 -0.23 2.01
C MET A 155 -14.66 -1.74 1.73
N LEU A 156 -13.63 -2.42 2.20
CA LEU A 156 -13.60 -3.88 2.35
C LEU A 156 -14.75 -4.34 3.27
N LYS A 157 -15.43 -5.42 2.89
CA LYS A 157 -16.53 -5.99 3.68
C LYS A 157 -16.08 -6.60 5.00
N ASP A 158 -14.82 -7.04 5.02
CA ASP A 158 -14.21 -7.84 6.07
C ASP A 158 -12.70 -7.53 6.09
N MET A 159 -12.18 -7.25 7.28
CA MET A 159 -10.77 -6.96 7.52
C MET A 159 -9.98 -8.16 8.04
N ASP A 160 -10.65 -9.28 8.36
CA ASP A 160 -10.03 -10.48 8.94
C ASP A 160 -8.82 -11.00 8.14
N LEU A 161 -8.88 -10.92 6.81
CA LEU A 161 -7.75 -11.33 5.97
C LEU A 161 -6.56 -10.40 6.14
N ILE A 162 -6.80 -9.09 6.18
CA ILE A 162 -5.76 -8.07 6.35
C ILE A 162 -5.18 -8.19 7.76
N ASP A 163 -6.03 -8.36 8.78
CA ASP A 163 -5.61 -8.51 10.17
C ASP A 163 -4.73 -9.75 10.38
N LYS A 164 -5.07 -10.88 9.76
CA LYS A 164 -4.23 -12.09 9.77
C LYS A 164 -2.87 -11.86 9.15
N LEU A 165 -2.80 -11.08 8.07
CA LEU A 165 -1.54 -10.71 7.43
C LEU A 165 -0.71 -9.72 8.25
N ILE A 166 -1.32 -9.05 9.25
CA ILE A 166 -0.64 -8.13 10.19
C ILE A 166 -0.15 -8.85 11.45
N THR A 167 -0.74 -9.99 11.82
CA THR A 167 -0.47 -10.69 13.10
C THR A 167 0.45 -11.91 13.01
N GLU A 168 0.79 -12.37 11.80
CA GLU A 168 1.71 -13.50 11.56
C GLU A 168 3.17 -13.05 11.41
#